data_AF-A0A955JB18-F1
#
_entry.id   AF-A0A955JB18-F1
#
_cell.length_a   1.000
_cell.length_b   1.000
_cell.length_c   1.000
_cell.angle_alpha   90.00
_cell.angle_beta   90.00
_cell.angle_gamma   90.00
#
_symmetry.space_group_name_H-M   'P 1'
#
loop_
_entity.id
_entity.type
_entity.pdbx_description
1 polymer ?
#
loop_
_entity_poly.entity_id
_entity_poly.type
_entity_poly.pdbx_seq_one_letter_code
_entity_poly.pdbx_strand_id
1 'polypeptide(L)'
;VQALQALGETSVELRATLSYFVEPSPSRRGLGSKYTYPSHGLRFDARRPLESTKEFEARLNALARTEELGTTGPGTHASDDGWVLGPTERHRGSLHADVWRGRAADLAARGLLAVFPTSGWWRTRPHLGSADRAARYALIVSIRAPEIDVDLRTEIESMIRTPIETKGA
;
A
#
# COMPACT_ATOMS: atom_id res chain seq x y z
N VAL A 1 16.66 -0.77 8.14
CA VAL A 1 15.97 -0.79 9.47
C VAL A 1 16.89 -0.27 10.57
N GLN A 2 18.15 -0.72 10.65
CA GLN A 2 19.12 -0.29 11.67
C GLN A 2 19.33 1.22 11.73
N ALA A 3 19.55 1.88 10.59
CA ALA A 3 19.58 3.34 10.47
C ALA A 3 18.39 4.08 11.13
N LEU A 4 17.16 3.60 10.91
CA LEU A 4 15.96 4.20 11.50
C LEU A 4 15.85 3.93 13.01
N GLN A 5 16.34 2.79 13.48
CA GLN A 5 16.41 2.49 14.91
C GLN A 5 17.39 3.43 15.63
N ALA A 6 18.51 3.77 15.00
CA ALA A 6 19.48 4.71 15.53
C ALA A 6 18.91 6.13 15.71
N LEU A 7 17.96 6.53 14.86
CA LEU A 7 17.27 7.82 14.94
C LEU A 7 16.22 7.88 16.08
N GLY A 8 15.83 6.74 16.66
CA GLY A 8 14.96 6.65 17.83
C GLY A 8 13.67 7.47 17.72
N GLU A 9 13.56 8.49 18.57
CA GLU A 9 12.37 9.34 18.74
C GLU A 9 12.27 10.47 17.70
N THR A 10 13.21 10.55 16.76
CA THR A 10 13.20 11.56 15.70
C THR A 10 11.93 11.44 14.85
N SER A 11 11.27 12.58 14.62
CA SER A 11 10.14 12.66 13.69
C SER A 11 10.61 12.48 12.25
N VAL A 12 10.04 11.50 11.54
CA VAL A 12 10.35 11.19 10.14
C VAL A 12 9.09 11.12 9.31
N GLU A 13 9.24 11.27 8.00
CA GLU A 13 8.17 11.11 7.02
C GLU A 13 8.49 9.95 6.07
N LEU A 14 7.52 9.06 5.86
CA LEU A 14 7.54 8.03 4.82
C LEU A 14 6.51 8.42 3.76
N ARG A 15 6.95 8.69 2.53
CA ARG A 15 6.05 8.84 1.39
C ARG A 15 6.03 7.55 0.58
N ALA A 16 4.85 6.99 0.40
CA ALA A 16 4.59 5.87 -0.49
C ALA A 16 3.80 6.36 -1.70
N THR A 17 4.18 5.95 -2.90
CA THR A 17 3.48 6.27 -4.14
C THR A 17 3.40 5.02 -5.00
N LEU A 18 2.19 4.49 -5.15
CA LEU A 18 1.85 3.37 -6.00
C LEU A 18 1.24 3.91 -7.30
N SER A 19 1.83 3.55 -8.42
CA SER A 19 1.32 3.86 -9.76
C SER A 19 1.07 2.57 -10.52
N TYR A 20 -0.10 2.45 -11.14
CA TYR A 20 -0.44 1.29 -11.96
C TYR A 20 -1.42 1.68 -13.05
N PHE A 21 -1.45 0.89 -14.13
CA PHE A 21 -2.38 1.12 -15.22
C PHE A 21 -3.72 0.44 -14.94
N VAL A 22 -4.79 1.22 -14.87
CA VAL A 22 -6.14 0.70 -14.72
C VAL A 22 -6.66 0.32 -16.10
N GLU A 23 -6.73 -0.97 -16.39
CA GLU A 23 -7.43 -1.42 -17.60
C GLU A 23 -8.92 -1.12 -17.51
N PRO A 24 -9.48 -0.33 -18.45
CA PRO A 24 -10.90 -0.04 -18.47
C PRO A 24 -11.69 -1.32 -18.79
N SER A 25 -12.85 -1.47 -18.16
CA SER A 25 -13.73 -2.61 -18.44
C SER A 25 -14.12 -2.65 -19.93
N PRO A 26 -14.00 -3.82 -20.60
CA PRO A 26 -14.27 -3.94 -22.03
C PRO A 26 -15.76 -3.82 -22.42
N SER A 27 -16.69 -3.58 -21.47
CA SER A 27 -18.14 -3.51 -21.72
C SER A 27 -18.73 -2.12 -21.47
N ARG A 28 -19.64 -1.68 -22.34
CA ARG A 28 -20.32 -0.38 -22.27
C ARG A 28 -21.45 -0.36 -21.22
N ARG A 29 -21.60 0.79 -20.54
CA ARG A 29 -22.66 1.25 -19.61
C ARG A 29 -23.80 0.26 -19.32
N GLY A 30 -23.77 -0.37 -18.15
CA GLY A 30 -24.93 -0.95 -17.48
C GLY A 30 -25.12 -0.28 -16.12
N LEU A 31 -26.37 0.07 -15.78
CA LEU A 31 -26.75 0.64 -14.49
C LEU A 31 -26.66 -0.47 -13.44
N GLY A 32 -25.50 -0.62 -12.79
CA GLY A 32 -25.32 -1.70 -11.83
C GLY A 32 -23.92 -1.75 -11.27
N SER A 33 -23.74 -1.11 -10.12
CA SER A 33 -22.55 -1.15 -9.28
C SER A 33 -21.40 -0.20 -9.66
N LYS A 34 -21.00 0.57 -8.64
CA LYS A 34 -19.91 1.56 -8.60
C LYS A 34 -18.51 0.99 -8.95
N TYR A 35 -18.41 -0.29 -9.29
CA TYR A 35 -17.16 -1.01 -9.58
C TYR A 35 -16.95 -1.34 -11.06
N THR A 36 -17.65 -0.68 -11.97
CA THR A 36 -17.58 -1.04 -13.39
C THR A 36 -16.26 -0.63 -14.07
N TYR A 37 -15.42 0.21 -13.44
CA TYR A 37 -14.21 0.73 -14.08
C TYR A 37 -12.89 0.04 -13.70
N PRO A 38 -12.53 -0.17 -12.41
CA PRO A 38 -11.20 -0.66 -12.06
C PRO A 38 -11.02 -2.15 -12.40
N SER A 39 -9.86 -2.51 -12.96
CA SER A 39 -9.48 -3.88 -13.31
C SER A 39 -9.14 -4.74 -12.10
N HIS A 40 -8.00 -4.48 -11.48
CA HIS A 40 -7.46 -5.28 -10.36
C HIS A 40 -7.35 -4.46 -9.07
N GLY A 41 -7.62 -3.15 -9.13
CA GLY A 41 -7.82 -2.28 -7.97
C GLY A 41 -6.69 -2.41 -6.94
N LEU A 42 -5.44 -2.14 -7.32
CA LEU A 42 -4.35 -2.23 -6.35
C LEU A 42 -4.50 -1.19 -5.25
N ARG A 43 -4.14 -1.60 -4.05
CA ARG A 43 -3.95 -0.77 -2.86
C ARG A 43 -2.57 -1.06 -2.29
N PHE A 44 -2.12 -0.17 -1.43
CA PHE A 44 -0.98 -0.45 -0.58
C PHE A 44 -1.35 -0.21 0.88
N ASP A 45 -0.66 -0.89 1.79
CA ASP A 45 -0.69 -0.55 3.20
C ASP A 45 0.59 -1.01 3.91
N ALA A 46 0.86 -0.41 5.07
CA ALA A 46 1.99 -0.79 5.91
C ALA A 46 1.54 -1.58 7.13
N ARG A 47 2.38 -2.51 7.58
CA ARG A 47 2.21 -3.19 8.87
C ARG A 47 2.31 -2.17 9.99
N ARG A 48 1.62 -2.40 11.11
CA ARG A 48 1.75 -1.56 12.33
C ARG A 48 2.90 -2.04 13.22
N PRO A 49 3.50 -1.18 14.07
CA PRO A 49 4.63 -1.56 14.91
C PRO A 49 4.42 -2.81 15.77
N LEU A 50 3.23 -2.99 16.34
CA LEU A 50 2.88 -4.10 17.25
C LEU A 50 2.11 -5.24 16.57
N GLU A 51 1.93 -5.17 15.26
CA GLU A 51 1.13 -6.14 14.50
C GLU A 51 2.04 -7.25 13.97
N SER A 52 1.67 -8.51 14.18
CA SER A 52 2.37 -9.64 13.56
C SER A 52 2.10 -9.71 12.06
N THR A 53 2.97 -10.40 11.29
CA THR A 53 2.76 -10.56 9.84
C THR A 53 1.42 -11.23 9.52
N LYS A 54 0.98 -12.21 10.33
CA LYS A 54 -0.29 -12.91 10.14
C LYS A 54 -1.50 -12.01 10.41
N GLU A 55 -1.44 -11.17 11.44
CA GLU A 55 -2.48 -10.17 11.72
C GLU A 55 -2.54 -9.13 10.61
N PHE A 56 -1.37 -8.72 10.10
CA PHE A 56 -1.28 -7.81 8.96
C PHE A 56 -1.95 -8.39 7.73
N GLU A 57 -1.62 -9.61 7.32
CA GLU A 57 -2.27 -10.30 6.21
C GLU A 57 -3.78 -10.44 6.42
N ALA A 58 -4.22 -10.80 7.63
CA ALA A 58 -5.64 -10.89 7.96
C ALA A 58 -6.36 -9.53 7.81
N ARG A 59 -5.70 -8.44 8.22
CA ARG A 59 -6.21 -7.07 8.06
C ARG A 59 -6.29 -6.66 6.59
N LEU A 60 -5.27 -6.94 5.78
CA LEU A 60 -5.30 -6.67 4.33
C LEU A 60 -6.46 -7.41 3.65
N ASN A 61 -6.63 -8.69 4.00
CA ASN A 61 -7.73 -9.51 3.48
C ASN A 61 -9.11 -8.96 3.90
N ALA A 62 -9.24 -8.44 5.13
CA ALA A 62 -10.46 -7.77 5.57
C ALA A 62 -10.70 -6.47 4.80
N LEU A 63 -9.67 -5.64 4.60
CA LEU A 63 -9.76 -4.41 3.80
C LEU A 63 -10.25 -4.67 2.38
N ALA A 64 -9.67 -5.68 1.71
CA ALA A 64 -10.07 -6.07 0.35
C ALA A 64 -11.56 -6.46 0.26
N ARG A 65 -12.09 -7.18 1.27
CA ARG A 65 -13.51 -7.56 1.34
C ARG A 65 -14.43 -6.39 1.66
N THR A 66 -14.03 -5.48 2.55
CA THR A 66 -14.83 -4.31 2.91
C THR A 66 -14.98 -3.35 1.73
N GLU A 67 -13.90 -3.10 0.99
CA GLU A 67 -13.98 -2.31 -0.25
C GLU A 67 -14.89 -2.96 -1.31
N GLU A 68 -14.92 -4.29 -1.39
CA GLU A 68 -15.82 -5.01 -2.30
C GLU A 68 -17.30 -4.76 -1.95
N LEU A 69 -17.67 -4.93 -0.68
CA LEU A 69 -19.04 -4.71 -0.21
C LEU A 69 -19.46 -3.24 -0.28
N GLY A 70 -18.50 -2.33 -0.47
CA GLY A 70 -18.78 -0.91 -0.63
C GLY A 70 -19.25 -0.25 0.65
N THR A 71 -18.96 -0.89 1.77
CA THR A 71 -19.27 -0.47 3.13
C THR A 71 -18.17 0.41 3.70
N THR A 72 -17.32 1.01 2.85
CA THR A 72 -16.35 2.06 3.17
C THR A 72 -17.08 3.33 3.62
N GLY A 73 -17.66 3.28 4.82
CA GLY A 73 -18.12 4.45 5.56
C GLY A 73 -16.99 5.00 6.45
N PRO A 74 -17.06 6.29 6.83
CA PRO A 74 -16.11 6.87 7.78
C PRO A 74 -16.11 6.04 9.08
N GLY A 75 -14.92 5.58 9.52
CA GLY A 75 -14.76 4.85 10.80
C GLY A 75 -14.74 3.31 10.73
N THR A 76 -14.84 2.71 9.54
CA THR A 76 -14.77 1.23 9.38
C THR A 76 -13.35 0.66 9.35
N HIS A 77 -12.35 1.51 9.19
CA HIS A 77 -10.95 1.13 9.28
C HIS A 77 -10.41 1.63 10.61
N ALA A 78 -9.78 0.76 11.39
CA ALA A 78 -8.94 1.20 12.50
C ALA A 78 -7.91 2.17 11.89
N SER A 79 -8.05 3.47 12.15
CA SER A 79 -7.17 4.49 11.60
C SER A 79 -5.75 4.19 12.07
N ASP A 80 -4.80 4.18 11.14
CA ASP A 80 -3.40 4.31 11.48
C ASP A 80 -3.10 5.79 11.41
N ASP A 81 -3.16 6.46 12.56
CA ASP A 81 -3.17 7.91 12.70
C ASP A 81 -1.92 8.62 12.15
N GLY A 82 -0.88 7.85 11.79
CA GLY A 82 0.29 8.41 11.14
C GLY A 82 0.09 8.76 9.66
N TRP A 83 -0.90 8.19 8.96
CA TRP A 83 -1.17 8.53 7.56
C TRP A 83 -1.93 9.85 7.43
N VAL A 84 -1.44 10.74 6.57
CA VAL A 84 -2.01 12.09 6.40
C VAL A 84 -3.33 12.08 5.63
N LEU A 85 -3.43 11.29 4.55
CA LEU A 85 -4.68 11.17 3.77
C LEU A 85 -5.53 9.99 4.24
N GLY A 86 -4.87 8.89 4.62
CA GLY A 86 -5.55 7.68 5.06
C GLY A 86 -6.20 6.90 3.91
N PRO A 87 -6.78 5.73 4.22
CA PRO A 87 -7.21 4.75 3.22
C PRO A 87 -8.35 5.24 2.32
N THR A 88 -9.19 6.17 2.76
CA THR A 88 -10.31 6.64 1.93
C THR A 88 -9.85 7.59 0.82
N GLU A 89 -8.97 8.53 1.14
CA GLU A 89 -8.61 9.62 0.22
C GLU A 89 -7.37 9.33 -0.63
N ARG A 90 -6.45 8.45 -0.16
CA ARG A 90 -5.20 8.16 -0.87
C ARG A 90 -5.34 7.32 -2.15
N HIS A 91 -6.52 6.73 -2.40
CA HIS A 91 -6.73 5.72 -3.45
C HIS A 91 -7.54 6.21 -4.66
N ARG A 92 -7.51 7.52 -4.96
CA ARG A 92 -8.23 8.11 -6.09
C ARG A 92 -7.43 7.99 -7.40
N GLY A 93 -8.05 7.40 -8.43
CA GLY A 93 -7.45 7.29 -9.76
C GLY A 93 -6.38 6.19 -9.88
N SER A 94 -5.41 6.40 -10.77
CA SER A 94 -4.32 5.46 -11.11
C SER A 94 -3.00 5.71 -10.37
N LEU A 95 -2.95 6.77 -9.55
CA LEU A 95 -1.79 7.12 -8.73
C LEU A 95 -2.27 7.25 -7.29
N HIS A 96 -1.81 6.33 -6.43
CA HIS A 96 -2.14 6.30 -5.02
C HIS A 96 -0.93 6.76 -4.24
N ALA A 97 -1.07 7.85 -3.50
CA ALA A 97 0.04 8.41 -2.76
C ALA A 97 -0.42 8.83 -1.37
N ASP A 98 0.42 8.58 -0.38
CA ASP A 98 0.18 9.03 0.99
C ASP A 98 1.51 9.25 1.70
N VAL A 99 1.45 10.06 2.75
CA VAL A 99 2.59 10.36 3.62
C VAL A 99 2.24 9.88 5.00
N TRP A 100 3.08 9.00 5.54
CA TRP A 100 3.04 8.60 6.93
C TRP A 100 4.02 9.46 7.73
N ARG A 101 3.61 9.88 8.93
CA ARG A 101 4.39 10.68 9.88
C ARG A 101 4.43 9.99 11.23
N GLY A 102 5.60 9.96 11.85
CA GLY A 102 5.77 9.42 13.19
C GLY A 102 7.24 9.29 13.57
N ARG A 103 7.52 8.55 14.64
CA ARG A 103 8.89 8.36 15.13
C ARG A 103 9.65 7.39 14.24
N ALA A 104 10.96 7.58 14.12
CA ALA A 104 11.82 6.69 13.35
C ALA A 104 11.78 5.25 13.88
N ALA A 105 11.74 5.07 15.20
CA ALA A 105 11.56 3.77 15.84
C ALA A 105 10.25 3.07 15.43
N ASP A 106 9.14 3.82 15.37
CA ASP A 106 7.85 3.28 14.93
C ASP A 106 7.91 2.88 13.46
N LEU A 107 8.49 3.73 12.60
CA LEU A 107 8.68 3.41 11.18
C LEU A 107 9.53 2.15 10.98
N ALA A 108 10.62 2.02 11.74
CA ALA A 108 11.49 0.86 11.71
C ALA A 108 10.76 -0.43 12.12
N ALA A 109 9.91 -0.35 13.14
CA ALA A 109 9.13 -1.48 13.65
C ALA A 109 8.07 -1.97 12.64
N ARG A 110 7.55 -1.10 11.77
CA ARG A 110 6.58 -1.50 10.72
C ARG A 110 7.19 -2.52 9.77
N GLY A 111 8.36 -2.24 9.19
CA GLY A 111 9.20 -3.21 8.46
C GLY A 111 8.62 -3.86 7.19
N LEU A 112 7.32 -3.75 6.94
CA LEU A 112 6.62 -4.35 5.80
C LEU A 112 5.61 -3.36 5.19
N LEU A 113 5.65 -3.27 3.87
CA LEU A 113 4.66 -2.58 3.05
C LEU A 113 4.15 -3.56 2.00
N ALA A 114 2.84 -3.76 1.95
CA ALA A 114 2.21 -4.68 1.04
C ALA A 114 1.47 -3.92 -0.07
N VAL A 115 1.53 -4.46 -1.28
CA VAL A 115 0.65 -4.08 -2.39
C VAL A 115 -0.30 -5.25 -2.62
N PHE A 116 -1.60 -4.98 -2.63
CA PHE A 116 -2.62 -6.03 -2.72
C PHE A 116 -3.78 -5.59 -3.61
N PRO A 117 -4.40 -6.52 -4.37
CA PRO A 117 -5.58 -6.23 -5.15
C PRO A 117 -6.83 -6.14 -4.27
N THR A 118 -7.79 -5.33 -4.69
CA THR A 118 -9.12 -5.27 -4.08
C THR A 118 -10.20 -5.59 -5.12
N SER A 119 -11.34 -4.89 -5.10
CA SER A 119 -12.43 -5.18 -6.03
C SER A 119 -12.16 -4.59 -7.42
N GLY A 120 -12.45 -5.38 -8.44
CA GLY A 120 -12.33 -4.98 -9.84
C GLY A 120 -12.81 -6.05 -10.82
N TRP A 121 -12.94 -5.69 -12.09
CA TRP A 121 -13.53 -6.56 -13.10
C TRP A 121 -12.70 -7.82 -13.40
N TRP A 122 -11.39 -7.82 -13.10
CA TRP A 122 -10.57 -9.04 -13.22
C TRP A 122 -11.08 -10.17 -12.32
N ARG A 123 -11.60 -9.83 -11.12
CA ARG A 123 -12.15 -10.81 -10.17
C ARG A 123 -13.64 -11.09 -10.41
N THR A 124 -14.44 -10.07 -10.74
CA THR A 124 -15.90 -10.23 -10.88
C THR A 124 -16.32 -10.85 -12.22
N ARG A 125 -15.41 -10.93 -13.19
CA ARG A 125 -15.67 -11.50 -14.53
C ARG A 125 -14.65 -12.61 -14.88
N PRO A 126 -14.70 -13.76 -14.19
CA PRO A 126 -13.74 -14.84 -14.40
C PRO A 126 -13.76 -15.38 -15.84
N HIS A 127 -14.90 -15.29 -16.55
CA HIS A 127 -15.02 -15.70 -17.96
C HIS A 127 -14.10 -14.94 -18.92
N LEU A 128 -13.52 -13.78 -18.52
CA LEU A 128 -12.55 -13.03 -19.32
C LEU A 128 -11.10 -13.49 -19.09
N GLY A 129 -10.85 -14.48 -18.22
CA GLY A 129 -9.52 -15.05 -17.98
C GLY A 129 -8.48 -14.00 -17.56
N SER A 130 -8.91 -12.95 -16.85
CA SER A 130 -8.04 -11.83 -16.49
C SER A 130 -7.50 -11.91 -15.06
N ALA A 131 -8.07 -12.77 -14.22
CA ALA A 131 -7.60 -12.97 -12.85
C ALA A 131 -6.16 -13.50 -12.77
N ASP A 132 -5.75 -14.33 -13.74
CA ASP A 132 -4.42 -14.96 -13.78
C ASP A 132 -3.37 -14.11 -14.52
N ARG A 133 -3.71 -12.87 -14.90
CA ARG A 133 -2.79 -11.99 -15.64
C ARG A 133 -1.84 -11.29 -14.69
N ALA A 134 -0.60 -11.12 -15.13
CA ALA A 134 0.36 -10.27 -14.44
C ALA A 134 -0.01 -8.79 -14.60
N ALA A 135 -0.17 -8.08 -13.47
CA ALA A 135 -0.36 -6.64 -13.45
C ALA A 135 0.98 -5.91 -13.25
N ARG A 136 1.25 -4.89 -14.07
CA ARG A 136 2.44 -4.04 -13.92
C ARG A 136 2.10 -2.86 -13.01
N TYR A 137 2.91 -2.67 -11.97
CA TYR A 137 2.83 -1.53 -11.08
C TYR A 137 4.23 -1.04 -10.71
N ALA A 138 4.31 0.20 -10.24
CA ALA A 138 5.50 0.79 -9.65
C ALA A 138 5.17 1.27 -8.24
N LEU A 139 5.98 0.88 -7.27
CA LEU A 139 5.91 1.40 -5.90
C LEU A 139 7.19 2.19 -5.64
N ILE A 140 7.03 3.48 -5.36
CA ILE A 140 8.12 4.37 -4.97
C ILE A 140 7.95 4.68 -3.48
N VAL A 141 9.02 4.48 -2.73
CA VAL A 141 9.06 4.76 -1.29
C VAL A 141 10.23 5.71 -1.04
N SER A 142 9.94 6.83 -0.37
CA SER A 142 10.97 7.79 0.04
C SER A 142 10.81 8.11 1.52
N ILE A 143 11.93 8.11 2.24
CA ILE A 143 11.97 8.46 3.66
C ILE A 143 12.68 9.81 3.78
N ARG A 144 12.07 10.72 4.53
CA ARG A 144 12.65 12.01 4.91
C ARG A 144 12.84 12.03 6.42
N ALA A 145 14.07 12.25 6.85
CA ALA A 145 14.42 12.58 8.23
C ALA A 145 14.94 14.02 8.26
N PRO A 146 14.89 14.71 9.42
CA PRO A 146 15.64 15.95 9.65
C PRO A 146 17.12 15.74 9.32
N GLU A 147 17.86 16.81 9.03
CA GLU A 147 19.33 16.75 8.93
C GLU A 147 19.88 16.25 10.26
N ILE A 148 20.23 14.97 10.27
CA ILE A 148 20.96 14.31 11.34
C ILE A 148 22.12 13.68 10.59
N ASP A 149 23.33 13.95 11.06
CA ASP A 149 24.58 13.46 10.50
C ASP A 149 24.69 11.94 10.73
N VAL A 150 23.81 11.20 10.07
CA VAL A 150 23.77 9.74 9.99
C VAL A 150 23.95 9.43 8.52
N ASP A 151 24.98 8.67 8.19
CA ASP A 151 25.25 8.24 6.83
C ASP A 151 24.24 7.15 6.39
N LEU A 152 23.00 7.59 6.16
CA LEU A 152 21.91 6.77 5.63
C LEU A 152 22.18 6.35 4.19
N ARG A 153 22.98 7.13 3.45
CA ARG A 153 23.19 6.92 2.02
C ARG A 153 24.03 5.67 1.76
N THR A 154 25.11 5.48 2.50
CA THR A 154 25.98 4.31 2.37
C THR A 154 25.25 3.01 2.74
N GLU A 155 24.43 3.02 3.81
CA GLU A 155 23.62 1.86 4.19
C GLU A 155 22.51 1.55 3.15
N ILE A 156 21.81 2.58 2.66
CA ILE A 156 20.71 2.40 1.70
C ILE A 156 21.24 1.91 0.35
N GLU A 157 22.33 2.47 -0.17
CA GLU A 157 22.94 2.02 -1.44
C GLU A 157 23.41 0.56 -1.37
N SER A 158 23.94 0.13 -0.22
CA SER A 158 24.31 -1.28 0.01
C SER A 158 23.09 -2.21 -0.04
N MET A 159 21.97 -1.79 0.55
CA MET A 159 20.73 -2.59 0.57
C MET A 159 20.01 -2.61 -0.78
N ILE A 160 19.95 -1.50 -1.53
CA ILE A 160 19.27 -1.42 -2.84
C ILE A 160 19.91 -2.34 -3.88
N ARG A 161 21.23 -2.62 -3.76
CA ARG A 161 21.94 -3.56 -4.63
C ARG A 161 21.53 -5.03 -4.43
N THR A 162 20.81 -5.33 -3.35
CA THR A 162 20.33 -6.68 -3.06
C THR A 162 18.93 -6.84 -3.67
N PRO A 163 18.71 -7.79 -4.59
CA PRO A 163 17.37 -8.04 -5.11
C PRO A 163 16.43 -8.39 -3.95
N ILE A 164 15.36 -7.61 -3.81
CA ILE A 164 14.33 -7.87 -2.80
C ILE A 164 13.56 -9.14 -3.20
N GLU A 165 13.50 -10.09 -2.27
CA GLU A 165 12.79 -11.35 -2.44
C GLU A 165 11.28 -11.08 -2.47
N THR A 166 10.70 -11.02 -3.67
CA THR A 166 9.24 -11.05 -3.84
C THR A 166 8.78 -12.49 -3.65
N LYS A 167 8.12 -12.80 -2.53
CA LYS A 167 7.37 -14.06 -2.39
C LYS A 167 6.17 -14.01 -3.35
N GLY A 168 6.36 -14.56 -4.54
CA GLY A 168 5.26 -14.93 -5.44
C GLY A 168 4.50 -16.12 -4.87
N ALA A 169 3.17 -16.05 -4.92
CA ALA A 169 2.29 -17.20 -4.71
C ALA A 169 2.27 -18.08 -5.96
#